data_AF-A0A440P312-F1
#
_entry.id   AF-A0A440P312-F1
#
_cell.length_a   1.000
_cell.length_b   1.000
_cell.length_c   1.000
_cell.angle_alpha   90.00
_cell.angle_beta   90.00
_cell.angle_gamma   90.00
#
_symmetry.space_group_name_H-M   'P 1'
#
loop_
_entity.id
_entity.type
_entity.pdbx_description
1 polymer ?
#
loop_
_entity_poly.entity_id
_entity_poly.type
_entity_poly.pdbx_seq_one_letter_code
_entity_poly.pdbx_strand_id
1 'polypeptide(L)'
;MLTAIPALPGLDSVASPDLDRHNAQFGPDGLSIVHGEGAAAIRLLVLGDARPDQPLAALVPLDADGLDRIEAVTRLWRGLHGRRVFPDTRLTAQQRRRLRHMLQAVDGSMNGASYREIANVIYGAPRVAADSWKTSALRDSTIDLVKDGLAMIAGGYRKLLRHRRKS
;
A
#
# COMPACT_ATOMS: atom_id res chain seq x y z
N MET A 1 5.59 13.71 -0.38
CA MET A 1 7.03 14.04 -0.43
C MET A 1 7.24 15.20 0.53
N LEU A 2 8.32 15.18 1.28
CA LEU A 2 8.71 16.23 2.21
C LEU A 2 10.03 16.84 1.73
N THR A 3 10.17 18.14 1.89
CA THR A 3 11.38 18.89 1.58
C THR A 3 11.67 19.84 2.73
N ALA A 4 12.89 20.36 2.80
CA ALA A 4 13.20 21.51 3.64
C ALA A 4 12.23 22.65 3.34
N ILE A 5 11.82 23.39 4.37
CA ILE A 5 11.01 24.58 4.17
C ILE A 5 11.80 25.56 3.29
N PRO A 6 11.23 25.99 2.15
CA PRO A 6 11.87 27.01 1.33
C PRO A 6 11.89 28.34 2.09
N ALA A 7 12.87 29.19 1.80
CA ALA A 7 12.96 30.53 2.38
C ALA A 7 11.84 31.42 1.83
N LEU A 8 10.64 31.29 2.39
CA LEU A 8 9.44 32.05 2.04
C LEU A 8 8.96 32.84 3.27
N PRO A 9 8.52 34.10 3.10
CA PRO A 9 8.02 34.90 4.20
C PRO A 9 6.87 34.21 4.94
N GLY A 10 6.95 34.14 6.27
CA GLY A 10 5.89 33.60 7.13
C GLY A 10 5.96 32.10 7.43
N LEU A 11 7.02 31.41 6.99
CA LEU A 11 7.27 29.99 7.33
C LEU A 11 8.37 29.82 8.39
N ASP A 12 8.82 30.91 9.01
CA ASP A 12 9.99 30.94 9.90
C ASP A 12 9.78 30.26 11.26
N SER A 13 8.52 29.93 11.62
CA SER A 13 8.14 29.39 12.93
C SER A 13 7.64 27.94 12.89
N VAL A 14 7.83 27.21 11.80
CA VAL A 14 7.37 25.82 11.73
C VAL A 14 8.32 24.93 12.53
N ALA A 15 7.79 24.21 13.52
CA ALA A 15 8.56 23.24 14.28
C ALA A 15 8.90 22.01 13.42
N SER A 16 10.04 21.36 13.73
CA SER A 16 10.38 20.08 13.15
C SER A 16 9.34 19.02 13.51
N PRO A 17 8.85 18.22 12.56
CA PRO A 17 7.87 17.18 12.85
C PRO A 17 8.51 16.01 13.59
N ASP A 18 7.79 15.45 14.57
CA ASP A 18 8.19 14.19 15.23
C ASP A 18 7.87 12.99 14.32
N LEU A 19 8.81 12.69 13.42
CA LEU A 19 8.71 11.56 12.49
C LEU A 19 9.30 10.30 13.12
N ASP A 20 8.62 9.18 12.92
CA ASP A 20 9.10 7.87 13.37
C ASP A 20 10.17 7.39 12.40
N ARG A 21 11.40 7.26 12.90
CA ARG A 21 12.58 6.92 12.09
C ARG A 21 12.96 5.45 12.18
N HIS A 22 12.22 4.64 12.93
CA HIS A 22 12.58 3.24 13.18
C HIS A 22 12.76 2.45 11.87
N ASN A 23 11.95 2.77 10.86
CA ASN A 23 11.97 2.11 9.55
C ASN A 23 12.52 3.03 8.44
N ALA A 24 13.43 3.95 8.76
CA ALA A 24 14.00 4.86 7.77
C ALA A 24 14.99 4.16 6.84
N GLN A 25 14.85 4.36 5.52
CA GLN A 25 15.69 3.76 4.49
C GLN A 25 16.19 4.83 3.52
N PHE A 26 17.51 4.96 3.37
CA PHE A 26 18.11 5.86 2.39
C PHE A 26 18.10 5.23 1.00
N GLY A 27 17.75 6.02 0.00
CA GLY A 27 17.77 5.66 -1.41
C GLY A 27 18.24 6.82 -2.29
N PRO A 28 18.34 6.61 -3.61
CA PRO A 28 18.80 7.63 -4.55
C PRO A 28 17.90 8.89 -4.57
N ASP A 29 16.61 8.73 -4.26
CA ASP A 29 15.64 9.83 -4.26
C ASP A 29 15.54 10.56 -2.90
N GLY A 30 16.28 10.10 -1.88
CA GLY A 30 16.28 10.64 -0.53
C GLY A 30 15.92 9.60 0.55
N LEU A 31 15.41 10.07 1.68
CA LEU A 31 15.12 9.24 2.85
C LEU A 31 13.64 8.80 2.86
N SER A 32 13.40 7.50 2.70
CA SER A 32 12.07 6.91 2.87
C SER A 32 11.78 6.62 4.34
N ILE A 33 10.61 7.02 4.81
CA ILE A 33 10.17 6.84 6.20
C ILE A 33 8.76 6.24 6.20
N VAL A 34 8.49 5.33 7.12
CA VAL A 34 7.14 4.88 7.45
C VAL A 34 6.79 5.41 8.83
N HIS A 35 5.86 6.37 8.89
CA HIS A 35 5.42 6.95 10.15
C HIS A 35 4.12 6.30 10.64
N GLY A 36 4.13 5.85 11.90
CA GLY A 36 3.02 5.12 12.52
C GLY A 36 2.94 3.67 12.06
N GLU A 37 1.94 2.95 12.58
CA GLU A 37 1.84 1.49 12.42
C GLU A 37 0.54 1.02 11.75
N GLY A 38 0.60 -0.20 11.20
CA GLY A 38 -0.57 -0.91 10.68
C GLY A 38 -1.35 -0.11 9.62
N ALA A 39 -2.67 -0.02 9.80
CA ALA A 39 -3.55 0.70 8.86
C ALA A 39 -3.39 2.23 8.90
N ALA A 40 -2.78 2.76 9.97
CA ALA A 40 -2.48 4.17 10.13
C ALA A 40 -1.10 4.55 9.59
N ALA A 41 -0.27 3.58 9.19
CA ALA A 41 1.07 3.83 8.66
C ALA A 41 1.03 4.72 7.40
N ILE A 42 1.94 5.68 7.35
CA ILE A 42 2.06 6.68 6.28
C ILE A 42 3.47 6.61 5.71
N ARG A 43 3.57 6.40 4.40
CA ARG A 43 4.86 6.38 3.70
C ARG A 43 5.22 7.78 3.24
N LEU A 44 6.42 8.19 3.60
CA LEU A 44 6.98 9.50 3.34
C LEU A 44 8.30 9.32 2.58
N LEU A 45 8.60 10.31 1.76
CA LEU A 45 9.90 10.45 1.11
C LEU A 45 10.37 11.87 1.42
N VAL A 46 11.46 11.99 2.18
CA VAL A 46 12.16 13.24 2.44
C VAL A 46 13.19 13.41 1.32
N LEU A 47 13.06 14.47 0.53
CA LEU A 47 13.79 14.68 -0.72
C LEU A 47 15.14 15.38 -0.48
N GLY A 48 16.14 14.97 -1.27
CA GLY A 48 17.45 15.62 -1.31
C GLY A 48 18.13 15.66 0.05
N ASP A 49 18.71 16.82 0.39
CA ASP A 49 19.45 17.04 1.64
C ASP A 49 18.55 17.37 2.84
N ALA A 50 17.23 17.36 2.66
CA ALA A 50 16.31 17.66 3.74
C ALA A 50 16.40 16.60 4.85
N ARG A 51 16.44 17.06 6.10
CA ARG A 51 16.58 16.18 7.26
C ARG A 51 15.29 16.10 8.07
N PRO A 52 14.95 14.93 8.65
CA PRO A 52 13.72 14.76 9.41
C PRO A 52 13.71 15.46 10.77
N ASP A 53 14.83 16.02 11.23
CA ASP A 53 14.98 16.79 12.47
C ASP A 53 14.86 18.30 12.27
N GLN A 54 14.62 18.75 11.04
CA GLN A 54 14.44 20.16 10.71
C GLN A 54 12.98 20.43 10.31
N PRO A 55 12.59 21.71 10.21
CA PRO A 55 11.28 22.08 9.67
C PRO A 55 11.10 21.59 8.22
N LEU A 56 9.98 20.91 7.96
CA LEU A 56 9.67 20.31 6.65
C LEU A 56 8.37 20.87 6.06
N ALA A 57 8.37 21.00 4.73
CA ALA A 57 7.18 21.30 3.93
C ALA A 57 6.76 20.06 3.13
N ALA A 58 5.44 19.86 2.97
CA ALA A 58 4.90 18.84 2.07
C ALA A 58 4.79 19.38 0.64
N LEU A 59 5.43 18.70 -0.31
CA LEU A 59 5.34 19.01 -1.73
C LEU A 59 4.26 18.15 -2.38
N VAL A 60 3.25 18.81 -2.97
CA VAL A 60 2.13 18.18 -3.67
C VAL A 60 2.11 18.68 -5.11
N PRO A 61 2.62 17.89 -6.07
CA PRO A 61 2.48 18.20 -7.49
C PRO A 61 1.00 18.24 -7.88
N LEU A 62 0.66 19.17 -8.78
CA LEU A 62 -0.67 19.26 -9.38
C LEU A 62 -0.79 18.26 -10.56
N ASP A 63 -0.52 16.99 -10.25
CA ASP A 63 -0.61 15.89 -11.21
C ASP A 63 -1.94 15.13 -11.07
N ALA A 64 -2.13 14.11 -11.91
CA ALA A 64 -3.32 13.27 -11.86
C ALA A 64 -3.55 12.61 -10.50
N ASP A 65 -2.51 12.50 -9.66
CA ASP A 65 -2.56 11.87 -8.34
C ASP A 65 -2.61 12.89 -7.19
N GLY A 66 -2.83 14.18 -7.49
CA GLY A 66 -2.81 15.28 -6.51
C GLY A 66 -3.77 15.06 -5.33
N LEU A 67 -5.00 14.57 -5.58
CA LEU A 67 -5.96 14.28 -4.50
C LEU A 67 -5.48 13.16 -3.56
N ASP A 68 -4.89 12.10 -4.11
CA ASP A 68 -4.33 10.99 -3.31
C ASP A 68 -3.17 11.49 -2.44
N ARG A 69 -2.39 12.45 -2.96
CA ARG A 69 -1.29 13.09 -2.22
C ARG A 69 -1.82 14.05 -1.13
N ILE A 70 -2.89 14.80 -1.40
CA ILE A 70 -3.55 15.66 -0.40
C ILE A 70 -4.14 14.83 0.74
N GLU A 71 -4.78 13.69 0.45
CA GLU A 71 -5.27 12.77 1.48
C GLU A 71 -4.10 12.25 2.33
N ALA A 72 -2.98 11.88 1.69
CA ALA A 72 -1.78 11.43 2.41
C ALA A 72 -1.20 12.53 3.33
N VAL A 73 -1.14 13.78 2.87
CA VAL A 73 -0.72 14.93 3.70
C VAL A 73 -1.70 15.17 4.85
N THR A 74 -3.01 15.07 4.60
CA THR A 74 -4.03 15.20 5.66
C THR A 74 -3.87 14.13 6.74
N ARG A 75 -3.59 12.88 6.33
CA ARG A 75 -3.30 11.78 7.27
C ARG A 75 -2.01 12.04 8.04
N LEU A 76 -0.96 12.54 7.38
CA LEU A 76 0.31 12.87 8.02
C LEU A 76 0.13 13.95 9.07
N TRP A 77 -0.51 15.06 8.71
CA TRP A 77 -0.78 16.16 9.62
C TRP A 77 -1.53 15.69 10.86
N ARG A 78 -2.55 14.83 10.68
CA ARG A 78 -3.28 14.23 11.82
C ARG A 78 -2.36 13.39 12.71
N GLY A 79 -1.52 12.52 12.12
CA GLY A 79 -0.57 11.69 12.87
C GLY A 79 0.40 12.53 13.70
N LEU A 80 1.01 13.54 13.08
CA LEU A 80 1.94 14.47 13.74
C LEU A 80 1.31 15.28 14.87
N HIS A 81 0.00 15.54 14.82
CA HIS A 81 -0.71 16.32 15.84
C HIS A 81 -1.52 15.45 16.82
N GLY A 82 -1.20 14.15 16.92
CA GLY A 82 -1.87 13.22 17.85
C GLY A 82 -3.37 13.05 17.59
N ARG A 83 -3.84 13.36 16.37
CA ARG A 83 -5.24 13.21 15.96
C ARG A 83 -5.46 11.82 15.37
N ARG A 84 -6.71 11.34 15.43
CA ARG A 84 -7.10 10.08 14.80
C ARG A 84 -6.75 10.08 13.31
N VAL A 85 -5.85 9.18 12.93
CA VAL A 85 -5.50 8.89 11.53
C VAL A 85 -6.53 7.92 10.96
N PHE A 86 -7.16 8.29 9.84
CA PHE A 86 -8.06 7.39 9.14
C PHE A 86 -7.28 6.36 8.31
N PRO A 87 -7.79 5.12 8.16
CA PRO A 87 -7.16 4.10 7.34
C PRO A 87 -7.05 4.50 5.87
N ASP A 88 -6.07 3.94 5.17
CA ASP A 88 -5.97 4.08 3.71
C ASP A 88 -7.19 3.47 3.02
N THR A 89 -7.87 4.27 2.20
CA THR A 89 -9.12 3.91 1.50
C THR A 89 -8.91 3.37 0.09
N ARG A 90 -7.66 3.32 -0.42
CA ARG A 90 -7.35 2.80 -1.77
C ARG A 90 -7.82 1.38 -2.01
N LEU A 91 -7.85 0.57 -0.94
CA LEU A 91 -8.24 -0.83 -1.01
C LEU A 91 -9.33 -1.14 0.02
N THR A 92 -10.44 -1.71 -0.45
CA THR A 92 -11.47 -2.25 0.43
C THR A 92 -10.96 -3.51 1.15
N ALA A 93 -11.60 -3.88 2.26
CA ALA A 93 -11.26 -5.11 2.98
C ALA A 93 -11.37 -6.36 2.08
N GLN A 94 -12.37 -6.41 1.20
CA GLN A 94 -12.55 -7.49 0.22
C GLN A 94 -11.42 -7.53 -0.80
N GLN A 95 -11.02 -6.37 -1.35
CA GLN A 95 -9.90 -6.28 -2.28
C GLN A 95 -8.59 -6.73 -1.63
N ARG A 96 -8.30 -6.27 -0.40
CA ARG A 96 -7.12 -6.72 0.37
C ARG A 96 -7.13 -8.24 0.59
N ARG A 97 -8.28 -8.82 0.95
CA ARG A 97 -8.42 -10.27 1.12
C ARG A 97 -8.14 -11.01 -0.19
N ARG A 98 -8.71 -10.54 -1.30
CA ARG A 98 -8.49 -11.15 -2.62
C ARG A 98 -7.02 -11.08 -3.04
N LEU A 99 -6.35 -9.94 -2.82
CA LEU A 99 -4.92 -9.78 -3.11
C LEU A 99 -4.05 -10.74 -2.30
N ARG A 100 -4.37 -10.98 -1.02
CA ARG A 100 -3.67 -12.00 -0.22
C ARG A 100 -3.85 -13.41 -0.79
N HIS A 101 -5.07 -13.76 -1.19
CA HIS A 101 -5.33 -15.05 -1.81
C HIS A 101 -4.61 -15.19 -3.16
N MET A 102 -4.50 -14.12 -3.95
CA MET A 102 -3.71 -14.14 -5.19
C MET A 102 -2.24 -14.45 -4.92
N LEU A 103 -1.63 -13.75 -3.94
CA LEU A 103 -0.23 -14.00 -3.55
C LEU A 103 -0.06 -15.46 -3.13
N GLN A 104 -0.90 -15.94 -2.22
CA GLN A 104 -0.87 -17.33 -1.75
C GLN A 104 -1.05 -18.34 -2.89
N ALA A 105 -1.95 -18.06 -3.84
CA ALA A 105 -2.19 -18.94 -4.99
C ALA A 105 -0.99 -18.97 -5.94
N VAL A 106 -0.36 -17.82 -6.19
CA VAL A 106 0.88 -17.76 -7.00
C VAL A 106 2.02 -18.48 -6.29
N ASP A 107 2.21 -18.24 -4.99
CA ASP A 107 3.24 -18.92 -4.20
C ASP A 107 3.07 -20.43 -4.29
N GLY A 108 1.84 -20.94 -4.09
CA GLY A 108 1.54 -22.37 -4.26
C GLY A 108 1.85 -22.86 -5.67
N SER A 109 1.41 -22.14 -6.70
CA SER A 109 1.63 -22.51 -8.10
C SER A 109 3.11 -22.53 -8.48
N MET A 110 3.90 -21.56 -7.99
CA MET A 110 5.34 -21.48 -8.25
C MET A 110 6.13 -22.59 -7.52
N ASN A 111 5.57 -23.11 -6.41
CA ASN A 111 6.11 -24.26 -5.68
C ASN A 111 5.53 -25.61 -6.16
N GLY A 112 4.82 -25.64 -7.29
CA GLY A 112 4.33 -26.87 -7.92
C GLY A 112 3.04 -27.45 -7.32
N ALA A 113 2.37 -26.73 -6.42
CA ALA A 113 1.08 -27.16 -5.89
C ALA A 113 0.02 -27.18 -7.01
N SER A 114 -0.82 -28.21 -7.02
CA SER A 114 -1.97 -28.29 -7.89
C SER A 114 -3.02 -27.23 -7.51
N TYR A 115 -3.86 -26.84 -8.47
CA TYR A 115 -4.99 -25.93 -8.19
C TYR A 115 -5.92 -26.45 -7.09
N ARG A 116 -6.04 -27.77 -6.93
CA ARG A 116 -6.87 -28.35 -5.86
C ARG A 116 -6.24 -28.18 -4.48
N GLU A 117 -4.92 -28.36 -4.37
CA GLU A 117 -4.19 -28.11 -3.13
C GLU A 117 -4.25 -26.64 -2.75
N ILE A 118 -4.04 -25.73 -3.71
CA ILE A 118 -4.20 -24.29 -3.50
C ILE A 118 -5.62 -23.97 -3.00
N ALA A 119 -6.65 -24.53 -3.66
CA ALA A 119 -8.04 -24.33 -3.26
C ALA A 119 -8.33 -24.85 -1.85
N ASN A 120 -7.76 -26.01 -1.48
CA ASN A 120 -7.94 -26.59 -0.14
C ASN A 120 -7.41 -25.65 0.95
N VAL A 121 -6.29 -24.97 0.71
CA VAL A 121 -5.73 -24.02 1.68
C VAL A 121 -6.54 -22.72 1.72
N ILE A 122 -7.01 -22.22 0.56
CA ILE A 122 -7.73 -20.94 0.48
C ILE A 122 -9.18 -21.04 0.98
N TYR A 123 -9.89 -22.12 0.63
CA TYR A 123 -11.32 -22.28 0.86
C TYR A 123 -11.66 -23.36 1.90
N GLY A 124 -10.69 -24.20 2.28
CA GLY A 124 -10.87 -25.34 3.16
C GLY A 124 -11.20 -26.63 2.39
N ALA A 125 -10.50 -27.72 2.72
CA ALA A 125 -10.71 -29.03 2.11
C ALA A 125 -12.17 -29.54 2.16
N PRO A 126 -12.93 -29.37 3.27
CA PRO A 126 -14.34 -29.80 3.30
C PRO A 126 -15.20 -29.09 2.25
N ARG A 127 -14.95 -27.80 2.02
CA ARG A 127 -15.69 -27.00 1.04
C ARG A 127 -15.32 -27.38 -0.39
N VAL A 128 -14.05 -27.66 -0.65
CA VAL A 128 -13.58 -28.12 -1.97
C VAL A 128 -14.09 -29.52 -2.29
N ALA A 129 -14.26 -30.37 -1.27
CA ALA A 129 -14.77 -31.74 -1.44
C ALA A 129 -16.30 -31.83 -1.59
N ALA A 130 -17.04 -30.75 -1.31
CA ALA A 130 -18.50 -30.74 -1.38
C ALA A 130 -19.03 -30.93 -2.82
N ASP A 131 -18.26 -30.50 -3.83
CA ASP A 131 -18.62 -30.60 -5.25
C ASP A 131 -17.57 -31.38 -6.05
N SER A 132 -17.96 -31.87 -7.22
CA SER A 132 -17.02 -32.45 -8.19
C SER A 132 -15.99 -31.41 -8.64
N TRP A 133 -14.70 -31.70 -8.42
CA TRP A 133 -13.61 -30.77 -8.71
C TRP A 133 -13.57 -30.30 -10.17
N LYS A 134 -13.88 -31.18 -11.14
CA LYS A 134 -13.81 -30.86 -12.58
C LYS A 134 -14.79 -29.77 -13.00
N THR A 135 -15.89 -29.60 -12.27
CA THR A 135 -16.98 -28.66 -12.56
C THR A 135 -17.17 -27.63 -11.45
N SER A 136 -16.23 -27.53 -10.51
CA SER A 136 -16.36 -26.68 -9.33
C SER A 136 -16.02 -25.22 -9.64
N ALA A 137 -16.88 -24.29 -9.22
CA ALA A 137 -16.58 -22.85 -9.27
C ALA A 137 -15.33 -22.48 -8.44
N LEU A 138 -14.96 -23.29 -7.43
CA LEU A 138 -13.72 -23.07 -6.66
C LEU A 138 -12.48 -23.38 -7.48
N ARG A 139 -12.56 -24.32 -8.45
CA ARG A 139 -11.47 -24.57 -9.39
C ARG A 139 -11.23 -23.35 -10.25
N ASP A 140 -12.29 -22.83 -10.86
CA ASP A 140 -12.19 -21.66 -11.75
C ASP A 140 -11.75 -20.42 -10.97
N SER A 141 -12.32 -20.19 -9.77
CA SER A 141 -11.88 -19.10 -8.90
C SER A 141 -10.40 -19.22 -8.51
N THR A 142 -9.88 -20.43 -8.29
CA THR A 142 -8.45 -20.65 -7.98
C THR A 142 -7.56 -20.36 -9.19
N ILE A 143 -7.96 -20.80 -10.38
CA ILE A 143 -7.26 -20.50 -11.63
C ILE A 143 -7.19 -18.97 -11.84
N ASP A 144 -8.29 -18.26 -11.61
CA ASP A 144 -8.35 -16.81 -11.73
C ASP A 144 -7.48 -16.10 -10.68
N LEU A 145 -7.39 -16.62 -9.46
CA LEU A 145 -6.47 -16.09 -8.45
C LEU A 145 -5.01 -16.21 -8.88
N VAL A 146 -4.61 -17.33 -9.48
CA VAL A 146 -3.24 -17.51 -10.00
C VAL A 146 -2.99 -16.57 -11.18
N LYS A 147 -3.91 -16.53 -12.16
CA LYS A 147 -3.79 -15.65 -13.34
C LYS A 147 -3.70 -14.18 -12.94
N ASP A 148 -4.62 -13.71 -12.11
CA ASP A 148 -4.63 -12.33 -11.66
C ASP A 148 -3.41 -12.02 -10.79
N GLY A 149 -2.99 -12.95 -9.94
CA GLY A 149 -1.78 -12.81 -9.13
C GLY A 149 -0.52 -12.65 -9.98
N LEU A 150 -0.36 -13.46 -11.02
CA LEU A 150 0.74 -13.33 -11.98
C LEU A 150 0.68 -11.99 -12.72
N ALA A 151 -0.50 -11.53 -13.14
CA ALA A 151 -0.68 -10.21 -13.75
C ALA A 151 -0.33 -9.07 -12.78
N MET A 152 -0.64 -9.24 -11.48
CA MET A 152 -0.24 -8.29 -10.45
C MET A 152 1.28 -8.23 -10.30
N ILE A 153 1.97 -9.37 -10.29
CA ILE A 153 3.44 -9.45 -10.21
C ILE A 153 4.09 -8.86 -11.46
N ALA A 154 3.51 -9.09 -12.64
CA ALA A 154 3.97 -8.55 -13.92
C ALA A 154 3.81 -7.01 -14.06
N GLY A 155 3.59 -6.29 -12.96
CA GLY A 155 3.51 -4.83 -12.92
C GLY A 155 2.13 -4.28 -12.60
N GLY A 156 1.09 -5.12 -12.53
CA GLY A 156 -0.26 -4.73 -12.13
C GLY A 156 -0.34 -4.12 -10.73
N TYR A 157 0.58 -4.49 -9.82
CA TYR A 157 0.68 -3.96 -8.46
C TYR A 157 0.79 -2.43 -8.40
N ARG A 158 1.32 -1.77 -9.43
CA ARG A 158 1.42 -0.30 -9.48
C ARG A 158 0.05 0.39 -9.41
N LYS A 159 -1.01 -0.29 -9.84
CA LYS A 159 -2.39 0.21 -9.75
C LYS A 159 -2.90 0.29 -8.31
N LEU A 160 -2.29 -0.43 -7.36
CA LEU A 160 -2.65 -0.38 -5.94
C LEU A 160 -2.16 0.89 -5.24
N LEU A 161 -1.22 1.60 -5.85
CA LEU A 161 -0.62 2.82 -5.29
C LEU A 161 -1.50 4.06 -5.48
N ARG A 162 -2.59 3.92 -6.23
CA ARG A 162 -3.48 5.02 -6.62
C ARG A 162 -4.90 4.66 -6.25
N HIS A 163 -5.71 5.67 -5.92
CA HIS A 163 -7.15 5.44 -5.81
C HIS A 163 -7.70 5.08 -7.19
N ARG A 164 -8.55 4.05 -7.24
CA ARG A 164 -9.20 3.65 -8.48
C ARG A 164 -10.20 4.75 -8.87
N ARG A 165 -9.83 5.57 -9.84
CA ARG A 165 -10.76 6.51 -10.48
C ARG A 165 -11.65 5.70 -11.42
N LYS A 166 -12.97 5.81 -11.26
CA LYS A 166 -13.88 5.39 -12.33
C LYS A 166 -13.66 6.38 -13.47
N SER A 167 -13.24 5.88 -14.63
CA SER A 167 -13.33 6.65 -15.88
C SER A 167 -14.77 6.72 -16.33
#